data_AF-A0A421JWW1-F1
#
_entry.id   AF-A0A421JWW1-F1
#
_cell.length_a   1.000
_cell.length_b   1.000
_cell.length_c   1.000
_cell.angle_alpha   90.00
_cell.angle_beta   90.00
_cell.angle_gamma   90.00
#
_symmetry.space_group_name_H-M   'P 1'
#
loop_
_entity.id
_entity.type
_entity.pdbx_description
1 polymer ?
#
loop_
_entity_poly.entity_id
_entity_poly.type
_entity_poly.pdbx_seq_one_letter_code
_entity_poly.pdbx_strand_id
1 'polypeptide(L)'
;MKLVQALIHWISEFPASVIQADCTIVEFLSIPMIYKLFRYLFNQDFNISICDDEIEEIFKMPIITTVYSISDHSNLLGLHNVIGQIHILEMILVNHFKNSLLKDFKPELNLYKLILFHDGEEVEKYCELLVEICTKTSKLSTVGLTTLEFLTDEDKIMLEDIIYKRRQLPNNNYQVNSETEDYEVIPRQQTTESSSTNSSNYINSDELRLLRWENKLFQSVIYQLGMSRKPN
;
A
#
# COMPACT_ATOMS: atom_id res chain seq x y z
N MET A 1 -15.27 12.28 -7.69
CA MET A 1 -16.41 11.48 -7.17
C MET A 1 -17.06 10.60 -8.22
N LYS A 2 -17.41 11.11 -9.42
CA LYS A 2 -17.94 10.25 -10.50
C LYS A 2 -17.05 9.06 -10.85
N LEU A 3 -15.72 9.26 -10.87
CA LEU A 3 -14.75 8.18 -11.05
C LEU A 3 -14.88 7.06 -10.00
N VAL A 4 -15.08 7.41 -8.73
CA VAL A 4 -15.24 6.42 -7.65
C VAL A 4 -16.51 5.59 -7.89
N GLN A 5 -17.59 6.24 -8.33
CA GLN A 5 -18.85 5.57 -8.65
C GLN A 5 -18.70 4.61 -9.84
N ALA A 6 -18.05 5.06 -10.93
CA ALA A 6 -17.74 4.23 -12.09
C ALA A 6 -16.93 2.99 -11.69
N LEU A 7 -15.95 3.17 -10.80
CA LEU A 7 -15.12 2.09 -10.27
C LEU A 7 -15.93 1.10 -9.41
N ILE A 8 -16.83 1.60 -8.56
CA ILE A 8 -17.75 0.76 -7.76
C ILE A 8 -18.62 -0.09 -8.68
N HIS A 9 -19.26 0.53 -9.69
CA HIS A 9 -20.06 -0.20 -10.67
C HIS A 9 -19.23 -1.27 -11.37
N TRP A 10 -18.05 -0.92 -11.86
CA TRP A 10 -17.18 -1.85 -12.58
C TRP A 10 -16.70 -3.03 -11.74
N ILE A 11 -16.22 -2.79 -10.51
CA ILE A 11 -15.78 -3.86 -9.63
C ILE A 11 -16.97 -4.72 -9.17
N SER A 12 -18.17 -4.16 -9.07
CA SER A 12 -19.37 -4.94 -8.69
C SER A 12 -19.77 -5.99 -9.72
N GLU A 13 -19.38 -5.82 -10.99
CA GLU A 13 -19.60 -6.80 -12.06
C GLU A 13 -18.67 -8.02 -11.97
N PHE A 14 -17.68 -8.01 -11.07
CA PHE A 14 -16.72 -9.11 -10.96
C PHE A 14 -17.39 -10.31 -10.28
N PRO A 15 -17.03 -11.55 -10.67
CA PRO A 15 -17.63 -12.74 -10.10
C PRO A 15 -17.30 -12.85 -8.60
N ALA A 16 -18.33 -12.97 -7.77
CA ALA A 16 -18.20 -12.96 -6.30
C ALA A 16 -17.53 -11.70 -5.73
N SER A 17 -17.73 -10.54 -6.39
CA SER A 17 -17.25 -9.25 -5.90
C SER A 17 -17.70 -8.99 -4.46
N VAL A 18 -16.79 -8.42 -3.66
CA VAL A 18 -17.08 -7.97 -2.30
C VAL A 18 -17.79 -6.61 -2.27
N ILE A 19 -17.87 -5.94 -3.42
CA ILE A 19 -18.51 -4.63 -3.60
C ILE A 19 -19.83 -4.83 -4.33
N GLN A 20 -20.88 -4.22 -3.79
CA GLN A 20 -22.19 -4.14 -4.43
C GLN A 20 -22.34 -2.81 -5.17
N ALA A 21 -23.17 -2.77 -6.22
CA ALA A 21 -23.35 -1.58 -7.05
C ALA A 21 -23.95 -0.38 -6.29
N ASP A 22 -24.67 -0.64 -5.19
CA ASP A 22 -25.26 0.36 -4.29
C ASP A 22 -24.31 0.80 -3.16
N CYS A 23 -23.08 0.28 -3.12
CA CYS A 23 -22.06 0.66 -2.15
C CYS A 23 -21.83 2.17 -2.15
N THR A 24 -21.89 2.79 -0.98
CA THR A 24 -21.63 4.22 -0.86
C THR A 24 -20.13 4.53 -0.92
N ILE A 25 -19.77 5.76 -1.32
CA ILE A 25 -18.36 6.19 -1.34
C ILE A 25 -17.71 6.06 0.04
N VAL A 26 -18.45 6.33 1.12
CA VAL A 26 -17.94 6.22 2.49
C VAL A 26 -17.66 4.77 2.87
N GLU A 27 -18.54 3.84 2.49
CA GLU A 27 -18.31 2.41 2.70
C GLU A 27 -17.15 1.90 1.84
N PHE A 28 -17.07 2.34 0.59
CA PHE A 28 -15.99 1.97 -0.34
C PHE A 28 -14.60 2.37 0.17
N LEU A 29 -14.48 3.53 0.81
CA LEU A 29 -13.23 4.04 1.38
C LEU A 29 -12.98 3.56 2.82
N SER A 30 -13.88 2.76 3.39
CA SER A 30 -13.72 2.26 4.76
C SER A 30 -12.63 1.18 4.84
N ILE A 31 -11.89 1.17 5.95
CA ILE A 31 -10.83 0.19 6.23
C ILE A 31 -11.29 -1.27 5.98
N PRO A 32 -12.46 -1.72 6.51
CA PRO A 32 -12.88 -3.10 6.34
C PRO A 32 -13.19 -3.43 4.88
N MET A 33 -13.70 -2.46 4.12
CA MET A 33 -13.98 -2.66 2.69
C MET A 33 -12.69 -2.73 1.87
N ILE A 34 -11.73 -1.83 2.11
CA ILE A 34 -10.43 -1.85 1.45
C ILE A 34 -9.72 -3.18 1.74
N TYR A 35 -9.74 -3.65 2.98
CA TYR A 35 -9.20 -4.96 3.35
C TYR A 35 -9.86 -6.11 2.58
N LYS A 36 -11.20 -6.18 2.58
CA LYS A 36 -11.95 -7.20 1.84
C LYS A 36 -11.63 -7.15 0.35
N LEU A 37 -11.54 -5.96 -0.22
CA LEU A 37 -11.22 -5.77 -1.63
C LEU A 37 -9.80 -6.24 -1.96
N PHE A 38 -8.81 -5.87 -1.16
CA PHE A 38 -7.44 -6.34 -1.33
C PHE A 38 -7.37 -7.86 -1.21
N ARG A 39 -8.03 -8.46 -0.23
CA ARG A 39 -8.10 -9.92 -0.10
C ARG A 39 -8.74 -10.58 -1.32
N TYR A 40 -9.82 -9.99 -1.83
CA TYR A 40 -10.50 -10.47 -3.03
C TYR A 40 -9.60 -10.39 -4.27
N LEU A 41 -8.91 -9.26 -4.49
CA LEU A 41 -8.07 -9.03 -5.67
C LEU A 41 -6.75 -9.80 -5.63
N PHE A 42 -6.15 -9.98 -4.45
CA PHE A 42 -4.82 -10.56 -4.28
C PHE A 42 -4.85 -12.05 -3.90
N ASN A 43 -5.93 -12.51 -3.25
CA ASN A 43 -6.28 -13.89 -2.88
C ASN A 43 -5.17 -14.70 -2.17
N GLN A 44 -4.09 -15.10 -2.86
CA GLN A 44 -2.97 -15.91 -2.35
C GLN A 44 -1.65 -15.14 -2.20
N ASP A 45 -1.54 -13.91 -2.73
CA ASP A 45 -0.35 -13.06 -2.54
C ASP A 45 -0.36 -12.33 -1.18
N PHE A 46 -1.30 -12.72 -0.31
CA PHE A 46 -1.43 -12.35 1.10
C PHE A 46 -0.36 -13.00 1.98
N ASN A 47 0.85 -13.22 1.45
CA ASN A 47 1.98 -13.80 2.17
C ASN A 47 2.56 -12.76 3.15
N ILE A 48 1.77 -12.44 4.16
CA ILE A 48 2.19 -11.67 5.32
C ILE A 48 2.55 -12.73 6.38
N SER A 49 3.61 -12.49 7.14
CA SER A 49 4.09 -13.41 8.18
C SER A 49 3.09 -13.60 9.35
N ILE A 50 1.88 -13.06 9.24
CA ILE A 50 0.83 -13.05 10.27
C ILE A 50 -0.24 -14.06 9.81
N CYS A 51 -0.75 -14.88 10.73
CA CYS A 51 -1.77 -15.88 10.41
C CYS A 51 -3.06 -15.20 9.91
N ASP A 52 -3.68 -15.72 8.85
CA ASP A 52 -4.89 -15.15 8.23
C ASP A 52 -6.03 -14.95 9.25
N ASP A 53 -6.16 -15.84 10.22
CA ASP A 53 -7.17 -15.77 11.28
C ASP A 53 -6.96 -14.58 12.23
N GLU A 54 -5.70 -14.25 12.54
CA GLU A 54 -5.34 -13.11 13.39
C GLU A 54 -5.59 -11.77 12.66
N ILE A 55 -5.32 -11.72 11.36
CA ILE A 55 -5.60 -10.54 10.54
C ILE A 55 -7.10 -10.29 10.48
N GLU A 56 -7.91 -11.32 10.26
CA GLU A 56 -9.36 -11.17 10.24
C GLU A 56 -9.92 -10.61 11.56
N GLU A 57 -9.39 -11.04 12.71
CA GLU A 57 -9.80 -10.51 14.01
C GLU A 57 -9.46 -9.04 14.16
N ILE A 58 -8.28 -8.60 13.71
CA ILE A 58 -7.87 -7.19 13.73
C ILE A 58 -8.85 -6.32 12.96
N PHE A 59 -9.30 -6.74 11.78
CA PHE A 59 -10.25 -5.98 10.94
C PHE A 59 -11.72 -6.11 11.38
N LYS A 60 -12.04 -7.01 12.31
CA LYS A 60 -13.36 -7.09 12.98
C LYS A 60 -13.48 -6.13 14.17
N MET A 61 -12.37 -5.60 14.68
CA MET A 61 -12.38 -4.66 15.80
C MET A 61 -13.03 -3.31 15.41
N PRO A 62 -13.83 -2.70 16.31
CA PRO A 62 -14.52 -1.45 16.02
C PRO A 62 -13.56 -0.29 15.77
N ILE A 63 -13.82 0.47 14.71
CA ILE A 63 -13.10 1.70 14.35
C ILE A 63 -13.68 2.83 15.21
N ILE A 64 -12.94 3.27 16.23
CA ILE A 64 -13.32 4.43 17.04
C ILE A 64 -12.66 5.66 16.42
N THR A 65 -13.42 6.43 15.64
CA THR A 65 -12.97 7.65 14.95
C THR A 65 -13.15 8.94 15.75
N THR A 66 -13.59 8.87 17.02
CA THR A 66 -13.87 10.08 17.79
C THR A 66 -12.60 10.86 18.10
N VAL A 67 -12.55 12.07 17.54
CA VAL A 67 -11.56 13.12 17.80
C VAL A 67 -11.43 13.34 19.31
N TYR A 68 -10.21 13.18 19.82
CA TYR A 68 -9.71 13.58 21.14
C TYR A 68 -10.75 14.14 22.13
N SER A 69 -11.49 13.26 22.80
CA SER A 69 -11.88 13.53 24.18
C SER A 69 -10.78 12.98 25.08
N ILE A 70 -10.03 13.88 25.73
CA ILE A 70 -8.94 13.56 26.66
C ILE A 70 -9.46 12.85 27.94
N SER A 71 -10.78 12.59 28.04
CA SER A 71 -11.38 11.92 29.18
C SER A 71 -11.19 10.40 29.24
N ASP A 72 -10.95 9.71 28.12
CA ASP A 72 -11.08 8.24 28.10
C ASP A 72 -9.89 7.53 27.44
N HIS A 73 -9.16 6.75 28.24
CA HIS A 73 -8.05 5.88 27.80
C HIS A 73 -8.46 4.86 26.71
N SER A 74 -9.75 4.63 26.48
CA SER A 74 -10.29 3.80 25.40
C SER A 74 -10.10 4.41 24.01
N ASN A 75 -10.05 5.73 23.89
CA ASN A 75 -9.92 6.41 22.59
C ASN A 75 -8.50 6.33 22.02
N LEU A 76 -7.48 6.23 22.87
CA LEU A 76 -6.10 5.96 22.43
C LEU A 76 -6.00 4.56 21.81
N LEU A 77 -6.60 3.56 22.46
CA LEU A 77 -6.60 2.16 21.98
C LEU A 77 -7.27 2.04 20.59
N GLY A 78 -8.36 2.79 20.37
CA GLY A 78 -9.07 2.84 19.09
C GLY A 78 -8.25 3.48 17.95
N LEU A 79 -7.56 4.60 18.20
CA LEU A 79 -6.70 5.25 17.20
C LEU A 79 -5.46 4.38 16.86
N HIS A 80 -4.89 3.72 17.88
CA HIS A 80 -3.78 2.78 17.68
C HIS A 80 -4.18 1.58 16.81
N ASN A 81 -5.42 1.11 16.94
CA ASN A 81 -5.95 0.06 16.10
C ASN A 81 -6.11 0.50 14.64
N VAL A 82 -6.65 1.71 14.40
CA VAL A 82 -6.84 2.24 13.05
C VAL A 82 -5.52 2.46 12.33
N ILE A 83 -4.54 3.06 12.99
CA ILE A 83 -3.18 3.25 12.43
C ILE A 83 -2.54 1.90 12.12
N GLY A 84 -2.67 0.91 13.02
CA GLY A 84 -2.17 -0.45 12.81
C GLY A 84 -2.83 -1.13 11.61
N GLN A 85 -4.15 -1.04 11.50
CA GLN A 85 -4.91 -1.57 10.36
C GLN A 85 -4.48 -0.93 9.03
N ILE A 86 -4.28 0.40 9.01
CA ILE A 86 -3.77 1.12 7.83
C ILE A 86 -2.36 0.61 7.47
N HIS A 87 -1.47 0.46 8.45
CA HIS A 87 -0.13 -0.07 8.20
C HIS A 87 -0.16 -1.49 7.62
N ILE A 88 -1.05 -2.35 8.10
CA ILE A 88 -1.24 -3.68 7.54
C ILE A 88 -1.71 -3.59 6.08
N LEU A 89 -2.64 -2.69 5.74
CA LEU A 89 -3.06 -2.45 4.35
C LEU A 89 -1.90 -1.98 3.46
N GLU A 90 -1.03 -1.10 3.96
CA GLU A 90 0.18 -0.68 3.24
C GLU A 90 1.12 -1.86 3.00
N MET A 91 1.32 -2.72 4.00
CA MET A 91 2.14 -3.93 3.88
C MET A 91 1.57 -4.90 2.84
N ILE A 92 0.25 -5.14 2.85
CA ILE A 92 -0.46 -5.96 1.85
C ILE A 92 -0.16 -5.43 0.45
N LEU A 93 -0.34 -4.12 0.26
CA LEU A 93 -0.17 -3.46 -1.03
C LEU A 93 1.27 -3.56 -1.54
N VAL A 94 2.25 -3.28 -0.67
CA VAL A 94 3.67 -3.37 -1.00
C VAL A 94 4.06 -4.82 -1.34
N ASN A 95 3.53 -5.80 -0.61
CA ASN A 95 3.80 -7.21 -0.88
C ASN A 95 3.25 -7.65 -2.24
N HIS A 96 2.03 -7.22 -2.57
CA HIS A 96 1.42 -7.47 -3.89
C HIS A 96 2.33 -6.98 -5.02
N PHE A 97 2.77 -5.71 -4.98
CA PHE A 97 3.61 -5.18 -6.05
C PHE A 97 5.01 -5.82 -6.12
N LYS A 98 5.61 -6.16 -4.97
CA LYS A 98 6.88 -6.91 -4.93
C LYS A 98 6.79 -8.30 -5.58
N ASN A 99 5.64 -8.96 -5.42
CA ASN A 99 5.40 -10.30 -5.98
C ASN A 99 4.87 -10.23 -7.41
N SER A 100 4.29 -9.10 -7.82
CA SER A 100 3.83 -8.86 -9.18
C SER A 100 4.98 -8.66 -10.17
N LEU A 101 4.65 -8.71 -11.47
CA LEU A 101 5.60 -8.41 -12.56
C LEU A 101 6.07 -6.94 -12.57
N LEU A 102 5.47 -6.06 -11.77
CA LEU A 102 5.80 -4.64 -11.64
C LEU A 102 6.62 -4.36 -10.37
N LYS A 103 7.77 -5.03 -10.23
CA LYS A 103 8.60 -4.97 -9.00
C LYS A 103 9.11 -3.56 -8.65
N ASP A 104 9.29 -2.71 -9.66
CA ASP A 104 9.78 -1.33 -9.49
C ASP A 104 8.64 -0.32 -9.26
N PHE A 105 7.38 -0.77 -9.33
CA PHE A 105 6.24 0.08 -9.07
C PHE A 105 6.01 0.23 -7.57
N LYS A 106 6.27 1.44 -7.05
CA LYS A 106 5.88 1.82 -5.70
C LYS A 106 4.60 2.65 -5.76
N PRO A 107 3.49 2.21 -5.17
CA PRO A 107 2.28 3.01 -5.13
C PRO A 107 2.53 4.27 -4.28
N GLU A 108 2.41 5.45 -4.88
CA GLU A 108 2.45 6.74 -4.18
C GLU A 108 1.10 7.06 -3.51
N LEU A 109 0.51 6.07 -2.84
CA LEU A 109 -0.78 6.19 -2.17
C LEU A 109 -0.57 6.36 -0.67
N ASN A 110 -1.13 7.43 -0.10
CA ASN A 110 -1.15 7.67 1.33
C ASN A 110 -2.49 7.22 1.92
N LEU A 111 -2.52 5.99 2.44
CA LEU A 111 -3.74 5.40 3.01
C LEU A 111 -4.24 6.16 4.25
N TYR A 112 -3.36 6.82 5.02
CA TYR A 112 -3.78 7.66 6.14
C TYR A 112 -4.62 8.85 5.68
N LYS A 113 -4.16 9.56 4.65
CA LYS A 113 -4.89 10.68 4.05
C LYS A 113 -6.19 10.24 3.39
N LEU A 114 -6.14 9.11 2.68
CA LEU A 114 -7.32 8.51 2.03
C LEU A 114 -8.42 8.20 3.06
N ILE A 115 -8.09 7.47 4.11
CA ILE A 115 -9.07 6.85 5.01
C ILE A 115 -9.54 7.82 6.10
N LEU A 116 -8.62 8.59 6.70
CA LEU A 116 -8.97 9.46 7.83
C LEU A 116 -9.51 10.82 7.39
N PHE A 117 -9.06 11.32 6.23
CA PHE A 117 -9.36 12.68 5.77
C PHE A 117 -10.17 12.71 4.47
N HIS A 118 -10.42 11.56 3.83
CA HIS A 118 -11.08 11.47 2.52
C HIS A 118 -10.49 12.45 1.50
N ASP A 119 -9.16 12.58 1.52
CA ASP A 119 -8.44 13.53 0.68
C ASP A 119 -8.67 13.22 -0.81
N GLY A 120 -9.13 14.22 -1.57
CA GLY A 120 -9.59 14.02 -2.94
C GLY A 120 -8.50 13.53 -3.89
N GLU A 121 -7.26 14.00 -3.71
CA GLU A 121 -6.12 13.58 -4.53
C GLU A 121 -5.78 12.11 -4.24
N GLU A 122 -5.76 11.72 -2.97
CA GLU A 122 -5.48 10.33 -2.59
C GLU A 122 -6.61 9.38 -3.01
N VAL A 123 -7.87 9.84 -3.01
CA VAL A 123 -9.00 9.07 -3.56
C VAL A 123 -8.81 8.80 -5.06
N GLU A 124 -8.35 9.80 -5.82
CA GLU A 124 -8.08 9.63 -7.25
C GLU A 124 -6.94 8.64 -7.47
N LYS A 125 -5.81 8.80 -6.76
CA LYS A 125 -4.69 7.85 -6.81
C LYS A 125 -5.11 6.43 -6.45
N TYR A 126 -5.97 6.27 -5.45
CA TYR A 126 -6.52 4.97 -5.06
C TYR A 126 -7.35 4.35 -6.19
N CYS A 127 -8.19 5.12 -6.85
CA CYS A 127 -8.97 4.65 -8.00
C CYS A 127 -8.06 4.23 -9.16
N GLU A 128 -7.07 5.05 -9.51
CA GLU A 128 -6.11 4.71 -10.56
C GLU A 128 -5.34 3.43 -10.24
N LEU A 129 -4.93 3.28 -8.98
CA LEU A 129 -4.24 2.09 -8.50
C LEU A 129 -5.11 0.84 -8.63
N LEU A 130 -6.38 0.93 -8.27
CA LEU A 130 -7.33 -0.18 -8.42
C LEU A 130 -7.56 -0.53 -9.89
N VAL A 131 -7.66 0.45 -10.79
CA VAL A 131 -7.73 0.18 -12.23
C VAL A 131 -6.50 -0.59 -12.70
N GLU A 132 -5.32 -0.19 -12.28
CA GLU A 132 -4.08 -0.90 -12.62
C GLU A 132 -4.04 -2.32 -12.07
N ILE A 133 -4.47 -2.51 -10.82
CA ILE A 133 -4.57 -3.84 -10.21
C ILE A 133 -5.56 -4.71 -10.98
N CYS A 134 -6.77 -4.20 -11.23
CA CYS A 134 -7.85 -4.91 -11.88
C CYS A 134 -7.64 -5.14 -13.38
N THR A 135 -6.66 -4.49 -14.03
CA THR A 135 -6.37 -4.70 -15.46
C THR A 135 -5.02 -5.37 -15.71
N LYS A 136 -4.06 -5.30 -14.79
CA LYS A 136 -2.68 -5.79 -15.04
C LYS A 136 -2.16 -6.79 -14.03
N THR A 137 -2.31 -6.55 -12.72
CA THR A 137 -1.55 -7.30 -11.70
C THR A 137 -2.36 -8.30 -10.90
N SER A 138 -3.68 -8.11 -10.79
CA SER A 138 -4.55 -9.09 -10.12
C SER A 138 -4.77 -10.33 -10.99
N LYS A 139 -5.11 -11.45 -10.34
CA LYS A 139 -5.57 -12.67 -11.02
C LYS A 139 -6.89 -12.46 -11.77
N LEU A 140 -7.63 -11.40 -11.42
CA LEU A 140 -8.88 -10.98 -12.07
C LEU A 140 -8.63 -9.98 -13.21
N SER A 141 -7.39 -9.76 -13.63
CA SER A 141 -7.05 -8.83 -14.72
C SER A 141 -7.81 -9.08 -16.01
N THR A 142 -7.93 -10.35 -16.43
CA THR A 142 -8.74 -10.72 -17.60
C THR A 142 -10.21 -10.39 -17.40
N VAL A 143 -10.76 -10.64 -16.20
CA VAL A 143 -12.14 -10.29 -15.87
C VAL A 143 -12.32 -8.79 -15.97
N GLY A 144 -11.46 -8.00 -15.32
CA GLY A 144 -11.55 -6.54 -15.35
C GLY A 144 -11.51 -5.98 -16.77
N LEU A 145 -10.63 -6.50 -17.64
CA LEU A 145 -10.59 -6.09 -19.05
C LEU A 145 -11.89 -6.43 -19.79
N THR A 146 -12.47 -7.61 -19.55
CA THR A 146 -13.71 -8.02 -20.23
C THR A 146 -14.95 -7.30 -19.70
N THR A 147 -15.05 -7.08 -18.38
CA THR A 147 -16.22 -6.45 -17.76
C THR A 147 -16.32 -4.95 -18.10
N LEU A 148 -15.20 -4.34 -18.48
CA LEU A 148 -15.15 -2.93 -18.90
C LEU A 148 -16.02 -2.65 -20.15
N GLU A 149 -16.24 -3.66 -21.00
CA GLU A 149 -17.10 -3.53 -22.18
C GLU A 149 -18.60 -3.48 -21.86
N PHE A 150 -19.01 -3.92 -20.66
CA PHE A 150 -20.41 -3.99 -20.24
C PHE A 150 -20.86 -2.79 -19.41
N LEU A 151 -19.95 -1.86 -19.15
CA LEU A 151 -20.25 -0.62 -18.45
C LEU A 151 -21.06 0.34 -19.30
N THR A 152 -21.69 1.32 -18.64
CA THR A 152 -22.28 2.47 -19.32
C THR A 152 -21.21 3.27 -20.05
N ASP A 153 -21.57 3.94 -21.14
CA ASP A 153 -20.62 4.76 -21.91
C ASP A 153 -19.94 5.83 -21.04
N GLU A 154 -20.67 6.42 -20.06
CA GLU A 154 -20.11 7.41 -19.13
C GLU A 154 -19.03 6.78 -18.22
N ASP A 155 -19.32 5.64 -17.59
CA ASP A 155 -18.38 4.96 -16.70
C ASP A 155 -17.16 4.43 -17.47
N LYS A 156 -17.39 3.90 -18.67
CA LYS A 156 -16.34 3.39 -19.55
C LYS A 156 -15.36 4.48 -19.95
N ILE A 157 -15.83 5.65 -20.39
CA ILE A 157 -14.96 6.77 -20.78
C ILE A 157 -14.06 7.21 -19.62
N MET A 158 -14.59 7.24 -18.39
CA MET A 158 -13.80 7.64 -17.22
C MET A 158 -12.68 6.66 -16.90
N LEU A 159 -12.93 5.35 -17.01
CA LEU A 159 -11.93 4.32 -16.73
C LEU A 159 -10.93 4.18 -17.87
N GLU A 160 -11.37 4.31 -19.12
CA GLU A 160 -10.51 4.27 -20.30
C GLU A 160 -9.50 5.43 -20.29
N ASP A 161 -9.90 6.65 -19.92
CA ASP A 161 -8.99 7.79 -19.82
C ASP A 161 -7.78 7.49 -18.91
N ILE A 162 -8.00 6.80 -17.78
CA ILE A 162 -6.93 6.37 -16.86
C ILE A 162 -6.04 5.30 -17.51
N ILE A 163 -6.65 4.30 -18.16
CA ILE A 163 -5.91 3.22 -18.85
C ILE A 163 -5.06 3.81 -19.99
N TYR A 164 -5.58 4.78 -20.73
CA TYR A 164 -4.89 5.42 -21.86
C TYR A 164 -3.82 6.42 -21.42
N LYS A 165 -4.09 7.28 -20.43
CA LYS A 165 -3.10 8.24 -19.89
C LYS A 165 -1.80 7.55 -19.46
N ARG A 166 -1.89 6.36 -18.86
CA ARG A 166 -0.70 5.59 -18.45
C ARG A 166 -0.01 4.79 -19.55
N ARG A 167 -0.64 4.58 -20.71
CA ARG A 167 0.06 4.03 -21.90
C ARG A 167 0.93 5.07 -22.59
N GLN A 168 0.70 6.37 -22.35
CA GLN A 168 1.45 7.46 -22.97
C GLN A 168 2.61 8.00 -22.13
N LEU A 169 2.82 7.51 -20.90
CA LEU A 169 4.07 7.76 -20.18
C LEU A 169 5.20 7.02 -20.91
N PRO A 170 6.21 7.73 -21.44
CA PRO A 170 7.29 7.09 -22.16
C PRO A 170 8.07 6.19 -21.21
N ASN A 171 8.26 4.94 -21.62
CA ASN A 171 9.33 4.06 -21.15
C ASN A 171 10.68 4.77 -21.37
N ASN A 172 11.08 5.63 -20.43
CA ASN A 172 12.47 6.05 -20.35
C ASN A 172 13.25 4.93 -19.68
N ASN A 173 14.25 4.44 -20.43
CA ASN A 173 15.31 3.50 -20.06
C ASN A 173 15.03 2.02 -20.30
N TYR A 174 14.88 1.64 -21.57
CA TYR A 174 15.63 0.48 -22.10
C TYR A 174 16.05 0.77 -23.54
N GLN A 175 17.06 1.63 -23.72
CA GLN A 175 17.94 1.50 -24.88
C GLN A 175 18.85 0.30 -24.63
N VAL A 176 18.44 -0.84 -25.18
CA VAL A 176 19.34 -1.94 -25.49
C VAL A 176 20.23 -1.43 -26.63
N ASN A 177 21.37 -0.83 -26.28
CA ASN A 177 22.42 -0.57 -27.25
C ASN A 177 23.16 -1.88 -27.48
N SER A 178 22.69 -2.61 -28.50
CA SER A 178 23.46 -3.64 -29.18
C SER A 178 24.36 -2.96 -30.20
N GLU A 179 25.60 -2.62 -29.84
CA GLU A 179 26.68 -2.40 -30.81
C GLU A 179 27.97 -3.04 -30.27
N THR A 180 28.31 -4.17 -30.87
CA THR A 180 29.66 -4.73 -30.97
C THR A 180 30.59 -3.75 -31.67
N GLU A 181 31.80 -3.54 -31.14
CA GLU A 181 33.08 -3.85 -31.81
C GLU A 181 34.29 -3.46 -30.94
N ASP A 182 35.35 -4.26 -31.09
CA ASP A 182 36.64 -4.24 -30.41
C ASP A 182 37.40 -2.90 -30.49
N TYR A 183 38.30 -2.62 -29.53
CA TYR A 183 39.74 -2.38 -29.77
C TYR A 183 40.48 -1.97 -28.46
N GLU A 184 41.52 -2.76 -28.18
CA GLU A 184 42.85 -2.42 -27.65
C GLU A 184 43.10 -1.87 -26.22
N VAL A 185 43.91 -2.68 -25.53
CA VAL A 185 44.68 -2.41 -24.31
C VAL A 185 45.92 -1.56 -24.64
N ILE A 186 46.30 -0.61 -23.77
CA ILE A 186 47.66 -0.47 -23.19
C ILE A 186 47.71 0.68 -22.13
N PRO A 187 48.58 0.58 -21.09
CA PRO A 187 48.40 1.23 -19.78
C PRO A 187 49.48 2.28 -19.44
N ARG A 188 49.22 3.18 -18.46
CA ARG A 188 50.21 3.66 -17.45
C ARG A 188 49.67 4.76 -16.52
N GLN A 189 49.77 4.48 -15.20
CA GLN A 189 50.46 5.26 -14.15
C GLN A 189 50.13 6.75 -13.97
N GLN A 190 50.07 7.35 -12.78
CA GLN A 190 50.12 6.99 -11.34
C GLN A 190 50.13 8.37 -10.66
N THR A 191 49.39 8.58 -9.57
CA THR A 191 49.74 9.39 -8.38
C THR A 191 48.52 9.42 -7.45
N THR A 192 48.53 8.62 -6.37
CA THR A 192 48.83 9.02 -4.95
C THR A 192 47.76 9.98 -4.41
N GLU A 193 46.99 9.66 -3.36
CA GLU A 193 47.43 9.20 -2.05
C GLU A 193 46.23 8.75 -1.17
N SER A 194 46.44 7.70 -0.35
CA SER A 194 45.90 7.45 1.01
C SER A 194 44.42 7.78 1.32
N SER A 195 43.57 6.83 1.75
CA SER A 195 43.77 6.08 3.00
C SER A 195 42.67 5.04 3.17
N SER A 196 43.08 3.84 3.53
CA SER A 196 42.24 2.75 4.01
C SER A 196 41.71 3.04 5.43
N THR A 197 40.61 2.36 5.76
CA THR A 197 40.18 2.01 7.14
C THR A 197 39.73 3.16 8.04
N ASN A 198 38.44 3.48 7.96
CA ASN A 198 37.49 3.38 9.09
C ASN A 198 36.14 3.96 8.64
N SER A 199 35.27 3.13 8.04
CA SER A 199 33.86 3.47 7.95
C SER A 199 33.29 3.39 9.37
N SER A 200 33.38 4.49 10.11
CA SER A 200 32.63 4.64 11.35
C SER A 200 31.16 4.45 11.01
N ASN A 201 30.57 3.39 11.54
CA ASN A 201 29.13 3.13 11.51
C ASN A 201 28.43 4.23 12.32
N TYR A 202 28.26 5.42 11.73
CA TYR A 202 27.42 6.45 12.28
C TYR A 202 25.98 6.07 11.96
N ILE A 203 25.24 5.67 12.99
CA ILE A 203 23.78 5.53 12.93
C ILE A 203 23.22 6.89 12.52
N ASN A 204 22.39 6.90 11.48
CA ASN A 204 21.74 8.11 11.00
C ASN A 204 20.88 8.73 12.13
N SER A 205 20.81 10.05 12.24
CA SER A 205 20.06 10.73 13.31
C SER A 205 18.58 10.33 13.34
N ASP A 206 17.99 10.07 12.18
CA ASP A 206 16.62 9.58 12.06
C ASP A 206 16.46 8.12 12.51
N GLU A 207 17.44 7.28 12.21
CA GLU A 207 17.50 5.89 12.66
C GLU A 207 17.68 5.82 14.19
N LEU A 208 18.53 6.69 14.75
CA LEU A 208 18.70 6.84 16.20
C LEU A 208 17.40 7.33 16.87
N ARG A 209 16.65 8.21 16.21
CA ARG A 209 15.35 8.71 16.72
C ARG A 209 14.30 7.60 16.72
N LEU A 210 14.24 6.81 15.65
CA LEU A 210 13.36 5.64 15.55
C LEU A 210 13.69 4.59 16.61
N LEU A 211 14.97 4.24 16.77
CA LEU A 211 15.43 3.28 17.79
C LEU A 211 15.15 3.75 19.23
N ARG A 212 15.26 5.07 19.50
CA ARG A 212 14.90 5.64 20.81
C ARG A 212 13.40 5.60 21.07
N TRP A 213 12.60 5.86 20.04
CA TRP A 213 11.15 5.77 20.14
C TRP A 213 10.71 4.33 20.39
N GLU A 214 11.27 3.37 19.65
CA GLU A 214 10.99 1.95 19.79
C GLU A 214 11.41 1.41 21.18
N ASN A 215 12.60 1.79 21.66
CA ASN A 215 13.03 1.44 23.02
C ASN A 215 12.10 1.99 24.11
N LYS A 216 11.62 3.21 23.94
CA LYS A 216 10.68 3.82 24.90
C LYS A 216 9.35 3.06 24.93
N LEU A 217 8.93 2.51 23.79
CA LEU A 217 7.73 1.70 23.64
C LEU A 217 7.90 0.31 24.28
N PHE A 218 9.06 -0.33 24.11
CA PHE A 218 9.34 -1.58 24.83
C PHE A 218 9.44 -1.37 26.35
N GLN A 219 10.05 -0.28 26.80
CA GLN A 219 10.13 0.02 28.23
C GLN A 219 8.76 0.23 28.86
N SER A 220 7.82 0.89 28.17
CA SER A 220 6.45 1.07 28.69
C SER A 220 5.70 -0.25 28.76
N VAL A 221 5.84 -1.12 27.75
CA VAL A 221 5.23 -2.46 27.74
C VAL A 221 5.82 -3.34 28.85
N ILE A 222 7.15 -3.37 29.00
CA ILE A 222 7.83 -4.12 30.06
C ILE A 222 7.39 -3.64 31.44
N TYR A 223 7.28 -2.32 31.63
CA TYR A 223 6.82 -1.75 32.89
C TYR A 223 5.37 -2.14 33.22
N GLN A 224 4.48 -2.15 32.22
CA GLN A 224 3.08 -2.60 32.39
C GLN A 224 2.97 -4.09 32.69
N LEU A 225 3.80 -4.92 32.05
CA LEU A 225 3.89 -6.36 32.32
C LEU A 225 4.50 -6.65 33.70
N GLY A 226 5.48 -5.85 34.11
CA GLY A 226 6.11 -5.93 35.43
C GLY A 226 5.16 -5.53 36.57
N MET A 227 4.36 -4.48 36.36
CA MET A 227 3.33 -4.04 37.33
C MET A 227 2.09 -4.93 37.36
N SER A 228 1.80 -5.69 36.30
CA SER A 228 0.69 -6.67 36.28
C SER A 228 1.00 -7.96 37.04
N ARG A 229 2.26 -8.23 37.40
CA ARG A 229 2.61 -9.30 38.33
C ARG A 229 2.46 -8.79 39.76
N LYS A 230 1.26 -8.91 40.32
CA LYS A 230 1.11 -8.86 41.79
C LYS A 230 1.97 -9.99 42.40
N PRO A 231 2.77 -9.72 43.45
CA PRO A 231 3.44 -10.78 44.19
C PRO A 231 2.37 -11.66 44.85
N ASN A 232 2.45 -12.97 44.62
CA ASN A 232 1.79 -13.97 45.45
C ASN A 232 2.52 -14.07 46.79
#